data_AF-A8N2Z4-F1
#
_entry.id   AF-A8N2Z4-F1
#
_cell.length_a   1.000
_cell.length_b   1.000
_cell.length_c   1.000
_cell.angle_alpha   90.00
_cell.angle_beta   90.00
_cell.angle_gamma   90.00
#
_symmetry.space_group_name_H-M   'P 1'
#
loop_
_entity.id
_entity.type
_entity.pdbx_description
1 polymer ?
#
loop_
_entity_poly.entity_id
_entity_poly.type
_entity_poly.pdbx_seq_one_letter_code
_entity_poly.pdbx_strand_id
1 'polypeptide(L)'
;MNGAPQTQQQPSNTQQKQAKPPPPGPAPPAPATAPPVPPTNASANPPQQMNNGRQNGPAHHHHHHNHQHTTNGQNTAGSAKGKKRNDAPIDPAAMYESLKNRIAALEEEEELEEEEERRIAEEAQRSVRGMEENAIHAKYVELFAELKRLEREHAKEKQKLVKDKDAAKSQLTKANQTKTKMENLARELQKDNKRLREDGKRLAQCVEDAQEELMQMKNDLAKRADRARMLDQKYRESPDIVVKVVCRYRAELFFKISRKTKLSRLVTAWTLRMEINGGRKIDPNLPIEGILPSGKLDPNNPPKTEMMFLFSHRGRRIEPDQTPEELGMEEGDEILAVEMMDLTQGGSDEWDEHVEPRLETLKKNWTEDPDEAAKTLEDIFDGVVRDRLKEILHQYELRERHFECVIRSKELEVLLSRARAAEQKQLCESEKQRADQLNEEVQMLRRELDESKGGQAVLVERLLACCKEFVSKPSTERMQRLFTSLKEELERKGTKPKKSADDTSGG
;
A
#
# COMPACT_ATOMS: atom_id res chain seq x y z
N MET A 1 -9.88 -45.83 57.69
CA MET A 1 -9.78 -44.88 58.81
C MET A 1 -8.78 -43.80 58.43
N ASN A 2 -9.17 -42.55 58.67
CA ASN A 2 -8.42 -41.32 58.40
C ASN A 2 -7.02 -41.29 59.04
N GLY A 3 -6.11 -40.54 58.44
CA GLY A 3 -4.84 -40.15 59.07
C GLY A 3 -4.04 -39.18 58.18
N ALA A 4 -4.19 -37.88 58.44
CA ALA A 4 -3.50 -36.77 57.79
C ALA A 4 -2.00 -36.70 58.19
N PRO A 5 -1.20 -35.82 57.56
CA PRO A 5 0.24 -36.01 57.30
C PRO A 5 1.17 -35.37 58.33
N GLN A 6 2.45 -35.77 58.28
CA GLN A 6 3.56 -35.09 58.95
C GLN A 6 4.53 -34.46 57.96
N THR A 7 4.95 -33.26 58.36
CA THR A 7 5.92 -32.30 57.84
C THR A 7 7.33 -32.85 57.62
N GLN A 8 7.99 -32.39 56.55
CA GLN A 8 9.43 -32.16 56.58
C GLN A 8 9.85 -31.01 55.65
N GLN A 9 10.54 -30.05 56.27
CA GLN A 9 11.21 -28.89 55.66
C GLN A 9 12.48 -29.33 54.94
N GLN A 10 12.81 -28.68 53.82
CA GLN A 10 14.18 -28.51 53.30
C GLN A 10 14.24 -27.29 52.34
N PRO A 11 15.43 -26.73 52.06
CA PRO A 11 15.65 -25.29 52.08
C PRO A 11 15.69 -24.63 50.71
N SER A 12 15.43 -23.33 50.74
CA SER A 12 15.56 -22.38 49.64
C SER A 12 17.01 -22.23 49.17
N ASN A 13 17.27 -22.61 47.91
CA ASN A 13 18.47 -22.21 47.19
C ASN A 13 18.07 -21.20 46.09
N THR A 14 18.66 -20.02 46.18
CA THR A 14 18.48 -18.87 45.29
C THR A 14 19.18 -19.10 43.95
N GLN A 15 18.41 -19.21 42.87
CA GLN A 15 18.93 -19.06 41.50
C GLN A 15 18.31 -17.82 40.85
N GLN A 16 19.14 -16.78 40.72
CA GLN A 16 18.91 -15.63 39.86
C GLN A 16 18.77 -16.09 38.41
N LYS A 17 17.57 -15.98 37.82
CA LYS A 17 17.38 -16.04 36.36
C LYS A 17 17.48 -14.65 35.78
N GLN A 18 18.58 -14.39 35.08
CA GLN A 18 18.79 -13.22 34.24
C GLN A 18 17.73 -13.15 33.13
N ALA A 19 17.17 -11.95 32.92
CA ALA A 19 16.23 -11.65 31.85
C ALA A 19 16.93 -11.65 30.48
N LYS A 20 16.33 -12.31 29.49
CA LYS A 20 16.72 -12.21 28.07
C LYS A 20 16.32 -10.83 27.51
N PRO A 21 17.15 -10.19 26.67
CA PRO A 21 16.77 -8.98 25.95
C PRO A 21 15.80 -9.30 24.79
N PRO A 22 15.00 -8.31 24.32
CA PRO A 22 14.04 -8.48 23.23
C PRO A 22 14.74 -8.61 21.86
N PRO A 23 14.09 -9.20 20.84
CA PRO A 23 14.66 -9.38 19.51
C PRO A 23 14.79 -8.04 18.76
N PRO A 24 15.82 -7.86 17.90
CA PRO A 24 16.00 -6.63 17.13
C PRO A 24 14.99 -6.57 15.97
N GLY A 25 14.22 -5.49 15.91
CA GLY A 25 13.38 -5.16 14.75
C GLY A 25 14.20 -4.69 13.55
N PRO A 26 13.64 -4.70 12.33
CA PRO A 26 14.35 -4.29 11.13
C PRO A 26 14.56 -2.77 11.11
N ALA A 27 15.80 -2.35 10.84
CA ALA A 27 16.18 -0.95 10.70
C ALA A 27 15.64 -0.32 9.39
N PRO A 28 15.37 1.00 9.36
CA PRO A 28 14.97 1.71 8.15
C PRO A 28 16.17 1.87 7.18
N PRO A 29 15.92 1.96 5.85
CA PRO A 29 16.99 2.12 4.87
C PRO A 29 17.58 3.54 4.90
N ALA A 30 18.91 3.62 4.79
CA ALA A 30 19.69 4.86 4.70
C ALA A 30 19.59 5.52 3.31
N PRO A 31 19.81 6.85 3.20
CA PRO A 31 19.67 7.59 1.94
C PRO A 31 20.78 7.27 0.93
N ALA A 32 20.39 7.15 -0.35
CA ALA A 32 21.29 6.84 -1.45
C ALA A 32 22.18 8.05 -1.83
N THR A 33 23.48 7.92 -1.61
CA THR A 33 24.53 8.77 -2.17
C THR A 33 24.75 8.46 -3.66
N ALA A 34 24.82 9.52 -4.48
CA ALA A 34 25.08 9.47 -5.91
C ALA A 34 26.52 9.02 -6.26
N PRO A 35 26.76 8.41 -7.45
CA PRO A 35 28.09 7.98 -7.88
C PRO A 35 28.94 9.13 -8.44
N PRO A 36 30.29 9.03 -8.40
CA PRO A 36 31.19 10.11 -8.81
C PRO A 36 31.41 10.14 -10.33
N VAL A 37 31.62 11.35 -10.85
CA VAL A 37 31.93 11.69 -12.25
C VAL A 37 33.42 11.43 -12.54
N PRO A 38 33.81 10.86 -13.70
CA PRO A 38 35.20 10.76 -14.12
C PRO A 38 35.69 12.03 -14.84
N PRO A 39 36.99 12.38 -14.77
CA PRO A 39 37.50 13.69 -15.17
C PRO A 39 37.68 13.84 -16.69
N THR A 40 37.32 15.02 -17.19
CA THR A 40 37.59 15.53 -18.54
C THR A 40 38.90 16.32 -18.58
N ASN A 41 39.82 15.91 -19.46
CA ASN A 41 40.92 16.68 -20.06
C ASN A 41 41.22 16.00 -21.42
N ALA A 42 41.71 16.64 -22.48
CA ALA A 42 41.59 17.97 -23.06
C ALA A 42 42.16 17.81 -24.49
N SER A 43 41.50 18.45 -25.47
CA SER A 43 42.09 19.01 -26.70
C SER A 43 42.74 18.15 -27.80
N ALA A 44 42.46 18.60 -29.04
CA ALA A 44 43.31 18.62 -30.25
C ALA A 44 43.09 17.57 -31.38
N ASN A 45 42.56 18.08 -32.50
CA ASN A 45 42.74 17.60 -33.89
C ASN A 45 44.07 18.18 -34.47
N PRO A 46 44.51 17.92 -35.74
CA PRO A 46 44.56 16.75 -36.65
C PRO A 46 46.04 16.63 -37.20
N PRO A 47 46.44 16.25 -38.46
CA PRO A 47 45.85 15.50 -39.60
C PRO A 47 46.78 14.42 -40.27
N GLN A 48 46.33 13.84 -41.40
CA GLN A 48 47.13 13.28 -42.54
C GLN A 48 47.93 11.97 -42.32
N GLN A 49 48.20 11.06 -43.27
CA GLN A 49 47.82 10.75 -44.67
C GLN A 49 48.51 9.40 -45.02
N MET A 50 48.14 8.78 -46.16
CA MET A 50 48.94 7.84 -46.97
C MET A 50 49.10 6.37 -46.46
N ASN A 51 49.12 5.32 -47.29
CA ASN A 51 48.93 5.11 -48.73
C ASN A 51 48.83 3.57 -48.94
N ASN A 52 47.88 3.06 -49.75
CA ASN A 52 48.04 2.47 -51.08
C ASN A 52 48.31 0.95 -51.22
N GLY A 53 47.56 0.37 -52.18
CA GLY A 53 47.96 -0.80 -52.98
C GLY A 53 46.82 -1.82 -53.17
N ARG A 54 45.85 -1.59 -54.08
CA ARG A 54 45.73 -2.15 -55.46
C ARG A 54 45.50 -3.68 -55.45
N GLN A 55 44.49 -4.27 -56.12
CA GLN A 55 44.12 -4.09 -57.53
C GLN A 55 42.75 -4.75 -57.89
N ASN A 56 41.99 -4.07 -58.75
CA ASN A 56 41.06 -4.51 -59.83
C ASN A 56 39.95 -5.56 -59.63
N GLY A 57 38.71 -5.14 -59.98
CA GLY A 57 37.56 -5.99 -60.36
C GLY A 57 37.64 -6.53 -61.81
N PRO A 58 36.54 -7.06 -62.42
CA PRO A 58 35.18 -6.51 -62.37
C PRO A 58 34.04 -7.54 -62.12
N ALA A 59 32.83 -6.99 -62.08
CA ALA A 59 31.55 -7.50 -61.55
C ALA A 59 30.80 -8.54 -62.41
N HIS A 60 29.94 -9.38 -61.79
CA HIS A 60 28.46 -9.27 -61.80
C HIS A 60 27.73 -10.53 -61.28
N HIS A 61 26.59 -10.29 -60.59
CA HIS A 61 25.35 -11.11 -60.50
C HIS A 61 25.26 -12.34 -59.58
N HIS A 62 24.42 -12.25 -58.53
CA HIS A 62 23.07 -12.88 -58.33
C HIS A 62 23.17 -14.06 -57.34
N HIS A 63 22.58 -14.07 -56.15
CA HIS A 63 21.16 -14.07 -55.74
C HIS A 63 20.34 -15.28 -56.24
N HIS A 64 20.21 -16.30 -55.40
CA HIS A 64 19.14 -17.31 -55.36
C HIS A 64 18.81 -17.49 -53.87
N HIS A 65 17.68 -17.06 -53.32
CA HIS A 65 16.28 -17.40 -53.59
C HIS A 65 15.96 -18.89 -53.48
N ASN A 66 15.73 -19.27 -52.22
CA ASN A 66 14.88 -20.36 -51.79
C ASN A 66 13.44 -20.08 -52.24
N HIS A 67 12.85 -21.05 -52.93
CA HIS A 67 11.41 -21.14 -53.15
C HIS A 67 10.94 -22.46 -52.55
N GLN A 68 10.03 -22.38 -51.58
CA GLN A 68 9.04 -23.44 -51.40
C GLN A 68 7.69 -22.83 -51.01
N HIS A 69 6.69 -23.17 -51.82
CA HIS A 69 5.25 -23.14 -51.63
C HIS A 69 4.79 -24.22 -52.63
N THR A 70 4.03 -25.26 -52.30
CA THR A 70 2.73 -25.38 -51.63
C THR A 70 2.50 -26.90 -51.38
N THR A 71 1.71 -27.38 -50.42
CA THR A 71 0.23 -27.44 -50.51
C THR A 71 -0.38 -28.04 -49.22
N ASN A 72 -1.61 -27.61 -48.93
CA ASN A 72 -2.75 -28.30 -48.27
C ASN A 72 -2.59 -29.83 -48.02
N GLY A 73 -3.11 -30.44 -46.95
CA GLY A 73 -4.00 -30.02 -45.87
C GLY A 73 -4.77 -31.23 -45.28
N GLN A 74 -4.98 -31.23 -43.95
CA GLN A 74 -5.90 -32.06 -43.12
C GLN A 74 -5.68 -33.59 -43.07
N ASN A 75 -5.83 -34.32 -41.96
CA ASN A 75 -6.25 -34.07 -40.57
C ASN A 75 -5.82 -35.30 -39.73
N THR A 76 -5.36 -35.12 -38.49
CA THR A 76 -5.89 -35.79 -37.27
C THR A 76 -5.04 -35.44 -36.05
N ALA A 77 -5.72 -35.42 -34.92
CA ALA A 77 -5.37 -34.77 -33.67
C ALA A 77 -4.24 -35.42 -32.87
N GLY A 78 -3.66 -34.64 -31.95
CA GLY A 78 -3.32 -35.16 -30.63
C GLY A 78 -1.86 -35.01 -30.16
N SER A 79 -1.63 -33.93 -29.41
CA SER A 79 -0.77 -33.91 -28.22
C SER A 79 0.76 -33.79 -28.37
N ALA A 80 1.25 -32.66 -27.84
CA ALA A 80 2.34 -32.57 -26.87
C ALA A 80 3.78 -32.97 -27.25
N LYS A 81 4.60 -31.90 -27.28
CA LYS A 81 5.76 -31.70 -26.39
C LYS A 81 6.99 -32.60 -26.61
N GLY A 82 7.91 -32.03 -27.40
CA GLY A 82 9.30 -31.84 -26.96
C GLY A 82 10.32 -32.93 -27.30
N LYS A 83 11.22 -32.62 -28.23
CA LYS A 83 12.67 -32.90 -28.13
C LYS A 83 13.36 -32.22 -29.32
N LYS A 84 14.18 -31.21 -29.03
CA LYS A 84 15.65 -31.30 -29.01
C LYS A 84 16.19 -31.74 -30.38
N ARG A 85 16.90 -30.80 -31.02
CA ARG A 85 17.73 -30.98 -32.21
C ARG A 85 18.36 -32.37 -32.23
N ASN A 86 18.20 -33.06 -33.35
CA ASN A 86 19.09 -34.15 -33.73
C ASN A 86 19.73 -33.75 -35.06
N ASP A 87 21.03 -33.45 -35.01
CA ASP A 87 21.95 -33.74 -36.11
C ASP A 87 21.86 -35.26 -36.33
N ALA A 88 21.13 -35.67 -37.37
CA ALA A 88 21.23 -37.03 -37.89
C ALA A 88 22.10 -36.98 -39.15
N PRO A 89 23.04 -37.91 -39.33
CA PRO A 89 23.81 -38.02 -40.57
C PRO A 89 22.83 -38.28 -41.72
N ILE A 90 22.88 -37.45 -42.77
CA ILE A 90 22.11 -37.68 -43.99
C ILE A 90 22.55 -39.03 -44.56
N ASP A 91 21.61 -39.96 -44.69
CA ASP A 91 21.84 -41.30 -45.20
C ASP A 91 22.34 -41.23 -46.66
N PRO A 92 23.58 -41.65 -46.96
CA PRO A 92 24.12 -41.63 -48.31
C PRO A 92 23.25 -42.38 -49.31
N ALA A 93 22.57 -43.46 -48.90
CA ALA A 93 21.73 -44.25 -49.79
C ALA A 93 20.49 -43.47 -50.27
N ALA A 94 19.86 -42.69 -49.39
CA ALA A 94 18.74 -41.83 -49.76
C ALA A 94 19.17 -40.68 -50.70
N MET A 95 20.40 -40.17 -50.54
CA MET A 95 20.98 -39.17 -51.45
C MET A 95 21.28 -39.78 -52.83
N TYR A 96 21.85 -40.98 -52.87
CA TYR A 96 22.10 -41.71 -54.12
C TYR A 96 20.82 -42.04 -54.87
N GLU A 97 19.75 -42.44 -54.17
CA GLU A 97 18.45 -42.71 -54.80
C GLU A 97 17.79 -41.43 -55.33
N SER A 98 17.87 -40.32 -54.58
CA SER A 98 17.42 -39.01 -55.08
C SER A 98 18.22 -38.53 -56.29
N LEU A 99 19.53 -38.78 -56.31
CA LEU A 99 20.40 -38.39 -57.42
C LEU A 99 20.11 -39.25 -58.64
N LYS A 100 19.93 -40.56 -58.47
CA LYS A 100 19.55 -41.51 -59.51
C LYS A 100 18.19 -41.17 -60.12
N ASN A 101 17.20 -40.82 -59.31
CA ASN A 101 15.90 -40.38 -59.81
C ASN A 101 15.98 -39.05 -60.56
N ARG A 102 16.88 -38.14 -60.13
CA ARG A 102 17.14 -36.90 -60.87
C ARG A 102 17.85 -37.15 -62.20
N ILE A 103 18.78 -38.10 -62.24
CA ILE A 103 19.47 -38.52 -63.46
C ILE A 103 18.46 -39.14 -64.43
N ALA A 104 17.64 -40.10 -63.97
CA ALA A 104 16.62 -40.72 -64.81
C ALA A 104 15.61 -39.70 -65.37
N ALA A 105 15.20 -38.71 -64.57
CA ALA A 105 14.30 -37.67 -65.05
C ALA A 105 14.95 -36.74 -66.09
N LEU A 106 16.26 -36.47 -65.98
CA LEU A 106 16.99 -35.65 -66.96
C LEU A 106 17.26 -36.42 -68.25
N GLU A 107 17.54 -37.73 -68.17
CA GLU A 107 17.72 -38.61 -69.34
C GLU A 107 16.40 -38.78 -70.11
N GLU A 108 15.26 -38.90 -69.42
CA GLU A 108 13.92 -38.94 -70.04
C GLU A 108 13.54 -37.60 -70.69
N GLU A 109 13.93 -36.46 -70.07
CA GLU A 109 13.74 -35.13 -70.66
C GLU A 109 14.58 -34.94 -71.93
N GLU A 110 15.83 -35.42 -71.93
CA GLU A 110 16.72 -35.39 -73.12
C GLU A 110 16.19 -36.26 -74.27
N GLU A 111 15.70 -37.47 -73.98
CA GLU A 111 15.12 -38.36 -75.01
C GLU A 111 13.84 -37.76 -75.63
N LEU A 112 13.02 -37.09 -74.81
CA LEU A 112 11.84 -36.37 -75.28
C LEU A 112 12.20 -35.15 -76.15
N GLU A 113 13.23 -34.39 -75.77
CA GLU A 113 13.72 -33.28 -76.59
C GLU A 113 14.27 -33.78 -77.94
N GLU A 114 15.02 -34.89 -77.94
CA GLU A 114 15.55 -35.49 -79.18
C GLU A 114 14.43 -36.05 -80.08
N GLU A 115 13.39 -36.66 -79.48
CA GLU A 115 12.22 -37.16 -80.21
C GLU A 115 11.37 -36.01 -80.79
N GLU A 116 11.22 -34.91 -80.05
CA GLU A 116 10.54 -33.70 -80.53
C GLU A 116 11.33 -33.03 -81.67
N GLU A 117 12.65 -32.92 -81.56
CA GLU A 117 13.51 -32.36 -82.61
C GLU A 117 13.47 -33.23 -83.88
N ARG A 118 13.50 -34.56 -83.72
CA ARG A 118 13.37 -35.51 -84.84
C ARG A 118 12.01 -35.39 -85.52
N ARG A 119 10.93 -35.24 -84.74
CA ARG A 119 9.57 -35.05 -85.27
C ARG A 119 9.46 -33.74 -86.06
N ILE A 120 10.04 -32.64 -85.58
CA ILE A 120 10.04 -31.35 -86.27
C ILE A 120 10.81 -31.44 -87.60
N ALA A 121 11.97 -32.09 -87.61
CA ALA A 121 12.76 -32.29 -88.82
C ALA A 121 12.01 -33.15 -89.86
N GLU A 122 11.34 -34.22 -89.42
CA GLU A 122 10.54 -35.08 -90.28
C GLU A 122 9.30 -34.35 -90.84
N GLU A 123 8.64 -33.53 -90.02
CA GLU A 123 7.51 -32.69 -90.42
C GLU A 123 7.94 -31.60 -91.42
N ALA A 124 9.09 -30.97 -91.22
CA ALA A 124 9.67 -30.02 -92.15
C ALA A 124 9.94 -30.66 -93.52
N GLN A 125 10.59 -31.84 -93.54
CA GLN A 125 10.85 -32.59 -94.78
C GLN A 125 9.55 -33.04 -95.47
N ARG A 126 8.58 -33.53 -94.70
CA ARG A 126 7.27 -33.93 -95.21
C ARG A 126 6.50 -32.76 -95.82
N SER A 127 6.62 -31.57 -95.24
CA SER A 127 5.90 -30.38 -95.68
C SER A 127 6.38 -29.80 -97.02
N VAL A 128 7.63 -30.09 -97.42
CA VAL A 128 8.28 -29.55 -98.63
C VAL A 128 8.32 -30.59 -99.76
N ARG A 129 8.10 -31.88 -99.45
CA ARG A 129 8.17 -32.99 -100.40
C ARG A 129 7.12 -32.86 -101.52
N GLY A 130 7.58 -32.72 -102.76
CA GLY A 130 6.73 -32.67 -103.96
C GLY A 130 6.21 -31.30 -104.36
N MET A 131 6.67 -30.22 -103.72
CA MET A 131 6.35 -28.84 -104.09
C MET A 131 7.26 -28.30 -105.21
N GLU A 132 6.73 -27.44 -106.08
CA GLU A 132 7.51 -26.73 -107.10
C GLU A 132 8.34 -25.59 -106.48
N GLU A 133 9.47 -25.22 -107.10
CA GLU A 133 10.49 -24.32 -106.53
C GLU A 133 9.93 -22.97 -106.04
N ASN A 134 8.94 -22.41 -106.77
CA ASN A 134 8.24 -21.18 -106.37
C ASN A 134 7.37 -21.36 -105.11
N ALA A 135 6.72 -22.51 -104.94
CA ALA A 135 5.92 -22.82 -103.75
C ALA A 135 6.81 -23.07 -102.52
N ILE A 136 7.99 -23.66 -102.73
CA ILE A 136 9.00 -23.83 -101.68
C ILE A 136 9.50 -22.46 -101.20
N HIS A 137 9.81 -21.55 -102.14
CA HIS A 137 10.27 -20.20 -101.79
C HIS A 137 9.20 -19.40 -101.03
N ALA A 138 7.94 -19.45 -101.46
CA ALA A 138 6.82 -18.81 -100.76
C ALA A 138 6.67 -19.35 -99.32
N LYS A 139 6.74 -20.67 -99.17
CA LYS A 139 6.66 -21.34 -97.86
C LYS A 139 7.85 -20.99 -96.95
N TYR A 140 9.05 -20.86 -97.50
CA TYR A 140 10.21 -20.38 -96.75
C TYR A 140 10.03 -18.95 -96.24
N VAL A 141 9.53 -18.04 -97.08
CA VAL A 141 9.26 -16.64 -96.67
C VAL A 141 8.17 -16.57 -95.60
N GLU A 142 7.13 -17.38 -95.70
CA GLU A 142 6.07 -17.49 -94.69
C GLU A 142 6.61 -18.02 -93.36
N LEU A 143 7.36 -19.13 -93.37
CA LEU A 143 7.99 -19.68 -92.17
C LEU A 143 9.00 -18.71 -91.54
N PHE A 144 9.75 -17.97 -92.34
CA PHE A 144 10.67 -16.95 -91.84
C PHE A 144 9.92 -15.77 -91.21
N ALA A 145 8.81 -15.33 -91.81
CA ALA A 145 7.96 -14.29 -91.24
C ALA A 145 7.33 -14.76 -89.92
N GLU A 146 6.87 -16.01 -89.86
CA GLU A 146 6.31 -16.62 -88.65
C GLU A 146 7.37 -16.79 -87.55
N LEU A 147 8.59 -17.23 -87.89
CA LEU A 147 9.73 -17.27 -86.97
C LEU A 147 10.01 -15.88 -86.38
N LYS A 148 10.05 -14.84 -87.22
CA LYS A 148 10.25 -13.44 -86.77
C LYS A 148 9.07 -12.92 -85.95
N ARG A 149 7.86 -13.44 -86.16
CA ARG A 149 6.67 -13.14 -85.34
C ARG A 149 6.81 -13.79 -83.96
N LEU A 150 7.13 -15.09 -83.92
CA LEU A 150 7.36 -15.87 -82.72
C LEU A 150 8.52 -15.32 -81.87
N GLU A 151 9.63 -14.90 -82.48
CA GLU A 151 10.75 -14.27 -81.76
C GLU A 151 10.29 -12.99 -81.01
N ARG A 152 9.43 -12.17 -81.63
CA ARG A 152 8.87 -10.97 -80.99
C ARG A 152 7.86 -11.32 -79.90
N GLU A 153 7.04 -12.35 -80.10
CA GLU A 153 6.09 -12.82 -79.08
C GLU A 153 6.83 -13.40 -77.87
N HIS A 154 7.84 -14.24 -78.07
CA HIS A 154 8.68 -14.78 -77.01
C HIS A 154 9.44 -13.68 -76.25
N ALA A 155 9.92 -12.64 -76.95
CA ALA A 155 10.53 -11.48 -76.29
C ALA A 155 9.54 -10.72 -75.39
N LYS A 156 8.29 -10.51 -75.87
CA LYS A 156 7.22 -9.88 -75.07
C LYS A 156 6.82 -10.75 -73.88
N GLU A 157 6.71 -12.05 -74.07
CA GLU A 157 6.36 -13.02 -73.03
C GLU A 157 7.44 -13.12 -71.96
N LYS A 158 8.72 -13.17 -72.35
CA LYS A 158 9.85 -13.10 -71.42
C LYS A 158 9.81 -11.81 -70.61
N GLN A 159 9.50 -10.66 -71.22
CA GLN A 159 9.37 -9.39 -70.51
C GLN A 159 8.18 -9.38 -69.54
N LYS A 160 7.05 -9.99 -69.93
CA LYS A 160 5.88 -10.16 -69.06
C LYS A 160 6.22 -11.05 -67.86
N LEU A 161 6.86 -12.20 -68.08
CA LEU A 161 7.29 -13.12 -67.02
C LEU A 161 8.25 -12.47 -66.02
N VAL A 162 9.18 -11.62 -66.50
CA VAL A 162 10.07 -10.85 -65.61
C VAL A 162 9.28 -9.89 -64.73
N LYS A 163 8.33 -9.14 -65.30
CA LYS A 163 7.47 -8.22 -64.54
C LYS A 163 6.62 -8.97 -63.52
N ASP A 164 6.04 -10.09 -63.91
CA ASP A 164 5.19 -10.91 -63.02
C ASP A 164 6.02 -11.52 -61.88
N LYS A 165 7.26 -11.98 -62.17
CA LYS A 165 8.21 -12.46 -61.16
C LYS A 165 8.57 -11.37 -60.15
N ASP A 166 8.87 -10.15 -60.63
CA ASP A 166 9.23 -9.03 -59.75
C ASP A 166 8.03 -8.58 -58.90
N ALA A 167 6.82 -8.59 -59.49
CA ALA A 167 5.58 -8.33 -58.76
C ALA A 167 5.32 -9.39 -57.67
N ALA A 168 5.48 -10.69 -58.00
CA ALA A 168 5.35 -11.79 -57.05
C ALA A 168 6.36 -11.70 -55.92
N LYS A 169 7.63 -11.37 -56.22
CA LYS A 169 8.68 -11.19 -55.22
C LYS A 169 8.39 -10.03 -54.27
N SER A 170 7.86 -8.92 -54.79
CA SER A 170 7.43 -7.77 -53.99
C SER A 170 6.25 -8.13 -53.06
N GLN A 171 5.25 -8.84 -53.58
CA GLN A 171 4.13 -9.33 -52.77
C GLN A 171 4.57 -10.31 -51.69
N LEU A 172 5.46 -11.26 -52.02
CA LEU A 172 6.02 -12.21 -51.05
C LEU A 172 6.79 -11.50 -49.93
N THR A 173 7.56 -10.47 -50.28
CA THR A 173 8.29 -9.66 -49.29
C THR A 173 7.34 -8.94 -48.34
N LYS A 174 6.27 -8.33 -48.86
CA LYS A 174 5.22 -7.70 -48.04
C LYS A 174 4.49 -8.71 -47.15
N ALA A 175 4.13 -9.87 -47.70
CA ALA A 175 3.47 -10.94 -46.94
C ALA A 175 4.36 -11.45 -45.79
N ASN A 176 5.65 -11.63 -46.03
CA ASN A 176 6.61 -12.03 -45.00
C ASN A 176 6.75 -10.96 -43.90
N GLN A 177 6.80 -9.68 -44.26
CA GLN A 177 6.82 -8.59 -43.26
C GLN A 177 5.55 -8.58 -42.39
N THR A 178 4.37 -8.76 -43.01
CA THR A 178 3.10 -8.85 -42.27
C THR A 178 3.06 -10.08 -41.38
N LYS A 179 3.55 -11.23 -41.84
CA LYS A 179 3.67 -12.45 -41.04
C LYS A 179 4.53 -12.21 -39.79
N THR A 180 5.71 -11.61 -39.94
CA THR A 180 6.58 -11.30 -38.79
C THR A 180 5.90 -10.37 -37.80
N LYS A 181 5.17 -9.34 -38.27
CA LYS A 181 4.39 -8.45 -37.39
C LYS A 181 3.30 -9.21 -36.63
N MET A 182 2.57 -10.10 -37.30
CA MET A 182 1.54 -10.92 -36.65
C MET A 182 2.14 -11.90 -35.63
N GLU A 183 3.29 -12.51 -35.93
CA GLU A 183 3.99 -13.39 -34.98
C GLU A 183 4.45 -12.63 -33.73
N ASN A 184 4.98 -11.41 -33.91
CA ASN A 184 5.37 -10.56 -32.78
C ASN A 184 4.16 -10.16 -31.93
N LEU A 185 3.06 -9.73 -32.58
CA LEU A 185 1.82 -9.38 -31.88
C LEU A 185 1.24 -10.58 -31.12
N ALA A 186 1.27 -11.78 -31.72
CA ALA A 186 0.82 -12.99 -31.06
C ALA A 186 1.66 -13.34 -29.82
N ARG A 187 2.98 -13.14 -29.88
CA ARG A 187 3.88 -13.35 -28.73
C ARG A 187 3.63 -12.32 -27.62
N GLU A 188 3.45 -11.04 -27.96
CA GLU A 188 3.11 -10.00 -26.98
C GLU A 188 1.74 -10.25 -26.34
N LEU A 189 0.72 -10.56 -27.14
CA LEU A 189 -0.60 -10.94 -26.61
C LEU A 189 -0.54 -12.16 -25.68
N GLN A 190 0.33 -13.14 -25.96
CA GLN A 190 0.55 -14.27 -25.06
C GLN A 190 1.22 -13.86 -23.73
N LYS A 191 2.20 -12.95 -23.77
CA LYS A 191 2.83 -12.40 -22.55
C LYS A 191 1.84 -11.59 -21.73
N ASP A 192 1.08 -10.71 -22.37
CA ASP A 192 0.06 -9.89 -21.69
C ASP A 192 -1.04 -10.76 -21.09
N ASN A 193 -1.50 -11.79 -21.79
CA ASN A 193 -2.44 -12.76 -21.24
C ASN A 193 -1.88 -13.55 -20.05
N LYS A 194 -0.57 -13.80 -20.01
CA LYS A 194 0.07 -14.44 -18.85
C LYS A 194 0.13 -13.45 -17.68
N ARG A 195 0.56 -12.22 -17.95
CA ARG A 195 0.63 -11.15 -16.96
C ARG A 195 -0.74 -10.85 -16.34
N LEU A 196 -1.78 -10.71 -17.15
CA LEU A 196 -3.16 -10.50 -16.67
C LEU A 196 -3.66 -11.61 -15.76
N ARG A 197 -3.28 -12.88 -16.04
CA ARG A 197 -3.62 -13.99 -15.14
C ARG A 197 -2.85 -13.92 -13.82
N GLU A 198 -1.58 -13.53 -13.85
CA GLU A 198 -0.75 -13.36 -12.66
C GLU A 198 -1.24 -12.17 -11.81
N ASP A 199 -1.54 -11.04 -12.44
CA ASP A 199 -2.10 -9.85 -11.78
C ASP A 199 -3.50 -10.14 -11.22
N GLY A 200 -4.34 -10.87 -11.95
CA GLY A 200 -5.64 -11.33 -11.46
C GLY A 200 -5.53 -12.22 -10.22
N LYS A 201 -4.54 -13.12 -10.18
CA LYS A 201 -4.25 -13.95 -8.99
C LYS A 201 -3.76 -13.11 -7.81
N ARG A 202 -2.86 -12.15 -8.05
CA ARG A 202 -2.37 -11.23 -7.02
C ARG A 202 -3.50 -10.37 -6.44
N LEU A 203 -4.38 -9.87 -7.29
CA LEU A 203 -5.53 -9.08 -6.87
C LEU A 203 -6.52 -9.92 -6.05
N ALA A 204 -6.80 -11.15 -6.48
CA ALA A 204 -7.64 -12.06 -5.71
C ALA A 204 -7.07 -12.34 -4.31
N GLN A 205 -5.76 -12.59 -4.21
CA GLN A 205 -5.10 -12.77 -2.91
C GLN A 205 -5.19 -11.51 -2.03
N CYS A 206 -4.93 -10.34 -2.61
CA CYS A 206 -5.01 -9.07 -1.88
C CYS A 206 -6.43 -8.81 -1.34
N VAL A 207 -7.46 -9.18 -2.10
CA VAL A 207 -8.86 -9.08 -1.65
C VAL A 207 -9.15 -10.07 -0.53
N GLU A 208 -8.66 -11.31 -0.62
CA GLU A 208 -8.83 -12.33 0.43
C GLU A 208 -8.15 -11.90 1.73
N ASP A 209 -6.91 -11.42 1.67
CA ASP A 209 -6.16 -10.91 2.83
C ASP A 209 -6.90 -9.73 3.48
N ALA A 210 -7.40 -8.78 2.68
CA ALA A 210 -8.18 -7.65 3.18
C ALA A 210 -9.52 -8.07 3.82
N GLN A 211 -10.17 -9.12 3.28
CA GLN A 211 -11.37 -9.69 3.87
C GLN A 211 -11.09 -10.36 5.22
N GLU A 212 -9.97 -11.07 5.34
CA GLU A 212 -9.53 -11.69 6.58
C GLU A 212 -9.22 -10.64 7.66
N GLU A 213 -8.48 -9.58 7.30
CA GLU A 213 -8.20 -8.46 8.20
C GLU A 213 -9.49 -7.77 8.69
N LEU A 214 -10.43 -7.50 7.77
CA LEU A 214 -11.73 -6.92 8.14
C LEU A 214 -12.52 -7.85 9.07
N MET A 215 -12.48 -9.16 8.84
CA MET A 215 -13.14 -10.14 9.70
C MET A 215 -12.51 -10.15 11.09
N GLN A 216 -11.18 -10.07 11.18
CA GLN A 216 -10.46 -9.97 12.44
C GLN A 216 -10.78 -8.68 13.19
N MET A 217 -10.77 -7.53 12.51
CA MET A 217 -11.15 -6.23 13.09
C MET A 217 -12.60 -6.24 13.60
N LYS A 218 -13.52 -6.82 12.83
CA LYS A 218 -14.93 -6.97 13.23
C LYS A 218 -15.06 -7.80 14.51
N ASN A 219 -14.34 -8.91 14.59
CA ASN A 219 -14.35 -9.77 15.79
C ASN A 219 -13.79 -9.05 17.01
N ASP A 220 -12.71 -8.27 16.85
CA ASP A 220 -12.13 -7.49 17.94
C ASP A 220 -13.05 -6.34 18.38
N LEU A 221 -13.72 -5.68 17.44
CA LEU A 221 -14.71 -4.64 17.74
C LEU A 221 -15.91 -5.24 18.49
N ALA A 222 -16.41 -6.40 18.07
CA ALA A 222 -17.49 -7.12 18.77
C ALA A 222 -17.09 -7.45 20.21
N LYS A 223 -15.89 -8.01 20.42
CA LYS A 223 -15.36 -8.29 21.77
C LYS A 223 -15.23 -7.03 22.63
N ARG A 224 -14.86 -5.88 22.06
CA ARG A 224 -14.82 -4.61 22.79
C ARG A 224 -16.22 -4.11 23.14
N ALA A 225 -17.16 -4.19 22.21
CA ALA A 225 -18.55 -3.82 22.44
C ALA A 225 -19.21 -4.67 23.54
N ASP A 226 -18.99 -5.99 23.54
CA ASP A 226 -19.54 -6.87 24.57
C ASP A 226 -18.94 -6.60 25.95
N ARG A 227 -17.62 -6.32 26.03
CA ARG A 227 -16.98 -5.88 27.29
C ARG A 227 -17.57 -4.56 27.80
N ALA A 228 -17.83 -3.60 26.92
CA ALA A 228 -18.45 -2.32 27.29
C ALA A 228 -19.88 -2.53 27.81
N ARG A 229 -20.69 -3.37 27.15
CA ARG A 229 -22.04 -3.73 27.61
C ARG A 229 -22.02 -4.40 28.98
N MET A 230 -21.08 -5.33 29.23
CA MET A 230 -20.97 -5.97 30.55
C MET A 230 -20.62 -4.98 31.66
N LEU A 231 -19.75 -4.01 31.38
CA LEU A 231 -19.42 -2.96 32.35
C LEU A 231 -20.64 -2.06 32.62
N ASP A 232 -21.32 -1.62 31.57
CA ASP A 232 -22.53 -0.79 31.68
C ASP A 232 -23.63 -1.51 32.48
N GLN A 233 -23.88 -2.78 32.18
CA GLN A 233 -24.82 -3.62 32.93
C GLN A 233 -24.45 -3.72 34.41
N LYS A 234 -23.16 -3.93 34.72
CA LYS A 234 -22.66 -3.99 36.10
C LYS A 234 -22.87 -2.66 36.85
N TYR A 235 -22.67 -1.52 36.18
CA TYR A 235 -22.94 -0.20 36.77
C TYR A 235 -24.44 0.03 36.99
N ARG A 236 -25.29 -0.47 36.09
CA ARG A 236 -26.75 -0.35 36.19
C ARG A 236 -27.36 -1.21 37.29
N GLU A 237 -26.83 -2.41 37.51
CA GLU A 237 -27.34 -3.34 38.53
C GLU A 237 -26.98 -2.94 39.97
N SER A 238 -25.89 -2.19 40.18
CA SER A 238 -25.49 -1.71 41.50
C SER A 238 -24.99 -0.26 41.42
N PRO A 239 -25.90 0.73 41.39
CA PRO A 239 -25.52 2.14 41.33
C PRO A 239 -24.79 2.56 42.61
N ASP A 240 -23.87 3.49 42.46
CA ASP A 240 -23.25 4.18 43.60
C ASP A 240 -24.31 4.94 44.40
N ILE A 241 -24.13 4.97 45.71
CA ILE A 241 -24.96 5.73 46.64
C ILE A 241 -24.20 6.91 47.23
N VAL A 242 -24.90 7.97 47.59
CA VAL A 242 -24.36 9.06 48.38
C VAL A 242 -24.76 8.86 49.85
N VAL A 243 -23.77 8.74 50.73
CA VAL A 243 -23.98 8.70 52.18
C VAL A 243 -23.44 9.96 52.83
N LYS A 244 -24.09 10.39 53.92
CA LYS A 244 -23.69 11.55 54.70
C LYS A 244 -22.94 11.08 55.93
N VAL A 245 -21.66 11.43 56.07
CA VAL A 245 -20.88 11.14 57.27
C VAL A 245 -20.85 12.38 58.14
N VAL A 246 -21.23 12.26 59.41
CA VAL A 246 -21.40 13.38 60.35
C VAL A 246 -20.60 13.14 61.61
N CYS A 247 -19.82 14.13 62.02
CA CYS A 247 -19.29 14.24 63.39
C CYS A 247 -19.80 15.54 63.99
N ARG A 248 -20.61 15.41 65.07
CA ARG A 248 -21.46 16.46 65.67
C ARG A 248 -20.77 17.81 65.92
N TYR A 249 -19.46 17.80 66.15
CA TYR A 249 -18.68 19.00 66.49
C TYR A 249 -17.50 19.27 65.55
N ARG A 250 -17.39 18.54 64.43
CA ARG A 250 -16.30 18.72 63.44
C ARG A 250 -16.83 19.11 62.07
N ALA A 251 -17.51 18.20 61.40
CA ALA A 251 -17.92 18.36 60.01
C ALA A 251 -19.04 17.38 59.64
N GLU A 252 -19.71 17.70 58.55
CA GLU A 252 -20.53 16.78 57.79
C GLU A 252 -20.04 16.75 56.34
N LEU A 253 -19.81 15.55 55.80
CA LEU A 253 -19.32 15.37 54.43
C LEU A 253 -20.17 14.32 53.72
N PHE A 254 -20.36 14.52 52.41
CA PHE A 254 -21.08 13.59 51.56
C PHE A 254 -20.08 12.75 50.76
N PHE A 255 -20.24 11.43 50.78
CA PHE A 255 -19.41 10.50 50.03
C PHE A 255 -20.25 9.73 49.04
N LYS A 256 -19.88 9.82 47.77
CA LYS A 256 -20.36 8.90 46.75
C LYS A 256 -19.55 7.60 46.84
N ILE A 257 -20.21 6.51 47.20
CA ILE A 257 -19.60 5.20 47.42
C ILE A 257 -20.35 4.11 46.66
N SER A 258 -19.61 3.10 46.19
CA SER A 258 -20.19 1.94 45.55
C SER A 258 -20.73 0.96 46.59
N ARG A 259 -21.94 0.44 46.37
CA ARG A 259 -22.60 -0.55 47.26
C ARG A 259 -21.76 -1.80 47.52
N LYS A 260 -20.89 -2.18 46.58
CA LYS A 260 -20.06 -3.40 46.61
C LYS A 260 -18.61 -3.16 47.05
N THR A 261 -18.22 -1.91 47.32
CA THR A 261 -16.84 -1.59 47.72
C THR A 261 -16.76 -1.45 49.23
N LYS A 262 -15.73 -2.03 49.83
CA LYS A 262 -15.47 -1.95 51.27
C LYS A 262 -15.41 -0.50 51.76
N LEU A 263 -15.96 -0.26 52.94
CA LEU A 263 -16.03 1.07 53.57
C LEU A 263 -14.67 1.58 54.07
N SER A 264 -13.61 0.77 54.05
CA SER A 264 -12.25 1.17 54.42
C SER A 264 -11.80 2.43 53.71
N ARG A 265 -12.12 2.57 52.42
CA ARG A 265 -11.80 3.80 51.66
C ARG A 265 -12.54 5.02 52.18
N LEU A 266 -13.80 4.89 52.55
CA LEU A 266 -14.59 5.98 53.14
C LEU A 266 -14.03 6.35 54.52
N VAL A 267 -13.78 5.34 55.36
CA VAL A 267 -13.25 5.52 56.73
C VAL A 267 -11.91 6.25 56.70
N THR A 268 -10.97 5.82 55.85
CA THR A 268 -9.67 6.48 55.77
C THR A 268 -9.78 7.85 55.10
N ALA A 269 -10.60 8.01 54.06
CA ALA A 269 -10.79 9.33 53.43
C ALA A 269 -11.44 10.34 54.39
N TRP A 270 -12.37 9.90 55.25
CA TRP A 270 -12.91 10.71 56.32
C TRP A 270 -11.82 11.10 57.33
N THR A 271 -11.09 10.10 57.85
CA THR A 271 -10.07 10.29 58.88
C THR A 271 -8.98 11.27 58.42
N LEU A 272 -8.46 11.08 57.20
CA LEU A 272 -7.47 11.98 56.60
C LEU A 272 -7.99 13.42 56.43
N ARG A 273 -9.25 13.59 55.99
CA ARG A 273 -9.84 14.93 55.86
C ARG A 273 -10.02 15.60 57.22
N MET A 274 -10.37 14.83 58.25
CA MET A 274 -10.51 15.36 59.61
C MET A 274 -9.16 15.73 60.24
N GLU A 275 -8.07 15.06 59.86
CA GLU A 275 -6.71 15.42 60.28
C GLU A 275 -6.19 16.68 59.59
N ILE A 276 -6.43 16.83 58.27
CA ILE A 276 -6.07 18.03 57.51
C ILE A 276 -6.86 19.25 58.03
N ASN A 277 -8.15 19.10 58.30
CA ASN A 277 -8.98 20.16 58.86
C ASN A 277 -8.72 20.42 60.36
N GLY A 278 -8.03 19.52 61.06
CA GLY A 278 -7.77 19.57 62.50
C GLY A 278 -6.57 20.40 62.94
N GLY A 279 -5.91 21.11 62.01
CA GLY A 279 -4.84 22.06 62.35
C GLY A 279 -3.44 21.69 61.86
N ARG A 280 -3.22 20.51 61.27
CA ARG A 280 -1.96 20.24 60.55
C ARG A 280 -2.00 20.91 59.18
N LYS A 281 -1.12 21.87 58.95
CA LYS A 281 -0.86 22.43 57.61
C LYS A 281 -0.13 21.37 56.78
N ILE A 282 -0.88 20.46 56.17
CA ILE A 282 -0.35 19.55 55.17
C ILE A 282 -0.44 20.25 53.82
N ASP A 283 0.71 20.44 53.18
CA ASP A 283 0.87 21.08 51.89
C ASP A 283 0.11 20.29 50.82
N PRO A 284 -0.87 20.87 50.09
CA PRO A 284 -1.74 20.13 49.17
C PRO A 284 -1.02 19.57 47.93
N ASN A 285 0.27 19.87 47.75
CA ASN A 285 1.10 19.43 46.62
C ASN A 285 2.17 18.39 46.99
N LEU A 286 2.31 17.99 48.26
CA LEU A 286 3.17 16.87 48.64
C LEU A 286 2.37 15.56 48.62
N PRO A 287 2.96 14.44 48.12
CA PRO A 287 2.32 13.14 48.22
C PRO A 287 2.11 12.83 49.71
N ILE A 288 0.85 12.70 50.14
CA ILE A 288 0.54 12.23 51.48
C ILE A 288 1.03 10.78 51.54
N GLU A 289 2.00 10.53 52.43
CA GLU A 289 2.60 9.21 52.59
C GLU A 289 1.50 8.17 52.86
N GLY A 290 1.41 7.16 51.98
CA GLY A 290 0.35 6.16 52.03
C GLY A 290 -0.89 6.42 51.15
N ILE A 291 -0.89 7.45 50.30
CA ILE A 291 -1.94 7.68 49.28
C ILE A 291 -1.30 7.76 47.88
N LEU A 292 -1.69 6.82 47.02
CA LEU A 292 -1.28 6.77 45.62
C LEU A 292 -1.89 7.93 44.81
N PRO A 293 -1.26 8.37 43.70
CA PRO A 293 -1.76 9.44 42.82
C PRO A 293 -3.18 9.22 42.25
N SER A 294 -3.71 7.99 42.34
CA SER A 294 -5.08 7.65 41.98
C SER A 294 -6.11 7.92 43.09
N GLY A 295 -5.71 8.51 44.23
CA GLY A 295 -6.55 8.68 45.42
C GLY A 295 -6.85 7.37 46.16
N LYS A 296 -6.04 6.32 45.95
CA LYS A 296 -6.16 5.02 46.62
C LYS A 296 -5.08 4.89 47.69
N LEU A 297 -5.40 4.30 48.83
CA LEU A 297 -4.42 4.04 49.88
C LEU A 297 -3.37 3.02 49.42
N ASP A 298 -2.13 3.23 49.80
CA ASP A 298 -1.05 2.25 49.64
C ASP A 298 -1.24 1.13 50.69
N PRO A 299 -1.47 -0.13 50.26
CA PRO A 299 -1.66 -1.24 51.19
C PRO A 299 -0.42 -1.56 52.04
N ASN A 300 0.76 -1.14 51.60
CA ASN A 300 2.03 -1.49 52.26
C ASN A 300 2.55 -0.40 53.21
N ASN A 301 1.97 0.81 53.16
CA ASN A 301 2.38 1.92 54.03
C ASN A 301 1.16 2.82 54.35
N PRO A 302 0.26 2.41 55.26
CA PRO A 302 -0.89 3.23 55.62
C PRO A 302 -0.44 4.51 56.37
N PRO A 303 -1.09 5.67 56.14
CA PRO A 303 -0.77 6.91 56.86
C PRO A 303 -0.95 6.71 58.37
N LYS A 304 0.05 7.14 59.17
CA LYS A 304 -0.06 7.19 60.64
C LYS A 304 -1.04 8.28 61.04
N THR A 305 -2.29 7.89 61.30
CA THR A 305 -3.34 8.80 61.76
C THR A 305 -3.35 8.85 63.29
N GLU A 306 -3.23 10.05 63.88
CA GLU A 306 -3.38 10.26 65.34
C GLU A 306 -4.86 10.32 65.76
N MET A 307 -5.76 10.64 64.82
CA MET A 307 -7.20 10.70 65.10
C MET A 307 -7.85 9.33 64.86
N MET A 308 -8.46 8.77 65.91
CA MET A 308 -9.25 7.54 65.80
C MET A 308 -10.75 7.85 65.82
N PHE A 309 -11.49 7.36 64.82
CA PHE A 309 -12.94 7.52 64.74
C PHE A 309 -13.65 6.17 64.85
N LEU A 310 -14.74 6.16 65.62
CA LEU A 310 -15.72 5.08 65.64
C LEU A 310 -16.88 5.44 64.71
N PHE A 311 -17.11 4.61 63.70
CA PHE A 311 -18.19 4.82 62.74
C PHE A 311 -19.40 3.95 63.10
N SER A 312 -20.59 4.52 63.03
CA SER A 312 -21.83 3.81 63.26
C SER A 312 -22.93 4.22 62.30
N HIS A 313 -23.78 3.27 61.89
CA HIS A 313 -24.98 3.49 61.07
C HIS A 313 -26.14 2.78 61.73
N ARG A 314 -27.27 3.50 61.91
CA ARG A 314 -28.46 3.02 62.64
C ARG A 314 -28.13 2.40 64.02
N GLY A 315 -27.13 2.95 64.71
CA GLY A 315 -26.68 2.48 66.02
C GLY A 315 -25.79 1.23 66.01
N ARG A 316 -25.43 0.69 64.85
CA ARG A 316 -24.47 -0.43 64.72
C ARG A 316 -23.10 0.07 64.33
N ARG A 317 -22.04 -0.49 64.91
CA ARG A 317 -20.66 -0.20 64.53
C ARG A 317 -20.41 -0.67 63.10
N ILE A 318 -19.73 0.16 62.32
CA ILE A 318 -19.28 -0.15 60.96
C ILE A 318 -17.82 -0.60 61.04
N GLU A 319 -17.53 -1.78 60.51
CA GLU A 319 -16.15 -2.23 60.32
C GLU A 319 -15.62 -1.81 58.93
N PRO A 320 -14.31 -1.50 58.80
CA PRO A 320 -13.73 -1.06 57.52
C PRO A 320 -13.84 -2.08 56.38
N ASP A 321 -13.98 -3.37 56.68
CA ASP A 321 -14.04 -4.44 55.70
C ASP A 321 -15.44 -4.74 55.17
N GLN A 322 -16.48 -4.16 55.78
CA GLN A 322 -17.88 -4.32 55.37
C GLN A 322 -18.23 -3.45 54.16
N THR A 323 -19.23 -3.89 53.39
CA THR A 323 -19.76 -3.12 52.25
C THR A 323 -21.06 -2.40 52.61
N PRO A 324 -21.40 -1.28 51.93
CA PRO A 324 -22.68 -0.61 52.13
C PRO A 324 -23.90 -1.51 51.85
N GLU A 325 -23.77 -2.47 50.93
CA GLU A 325 -24.80 -3.48 50.64
C GLU A 325 -25.04 -4.44 51.81
N GLU A 326 -23.96 -4.94 52.43
CA GLU A 326 -24.03 -5.81 53.63
C GLU A 326 -24.67 -5.09 54.83
N LEU A 327 -24.46 -3.78 54.94
CA LEU A 327 -25.02 -2.94 55.99
C LEU A 327 -26.43 -2.40 55.67
N GLY A 328 -26.94 -2.67 54.46
CA GLY A 328 -28.25 -2.20 54.02
C GLY A 328 -28.34 -0.68 53.93
N MET A 329 -27.26 -0.01 53.52
CA MET A 329 -27.22 1.44 53.35
C MET A 329 -27.96 1.87 52.08
N GLU A 330 -28.74 2.95 52.19
CA GLU A 330 -29.50 3.55 51.10
C GLU A 330 -29.01 4.96 50.74
N GLU A 331 -29.53 5.51 49.64
CA GLU A 331 -29.20 6.86 49.19
C GLU A 331 -29.61 7.88 50.25
N GLY A 332 -28.67 8.72 50.69
CA GLY A 332 -28.90 9.74 51.71
C GLY A 332 -28.78 9.25 53.15
N ASP A 333 -28.41 7.99 53.39
CA ASP A 333 -28.21 7.47 54.75
C ASP A 333 -27.09 8.20 55.51
N GLU A 334 -27.30 8.37 56.82
CA GLU A 334 -26.35 9.05 57.71
C GLU A 334 -25.46 8.07 58.47
N ILE A 335 -24.15 8.29 58.42
CA ILE A 335 -23.12 7.60 59.20
C ILE A 335 -22.61 8.56 60.27
N LEU A 336 -22.72 8.16 61.53
CA LEU A 336 -22.17 8.91 62.65
C LEU A 336 -20.71 8.51 62.88
N ALA A 337 -19.81 9.47 62.75
CA ALA A 337 -18.41 9.34 63.14
C ALA A 337 -18.21 9.99 64.52
N VAL A 338 -17.80 9.18 65.50
CA VAL A 338 -17.49 9.63 66.87
C VAL A 338 -15.98 9.59 67.04
N GLU A 339 -15.37 10.73 67.28
CA GLU A 339 -13.95 10.83 67.58
C GLU A 339 -13.66 10.20 68.95
N MET A 340 -12.73 9.26 68.97
CA MET A 340 -12.20 8.65 70.19
C MET A 340 -10.93 9.41 70.55
N MET A 341 -10.99 10.21 71.61
CA MET A 341 -9.79 10.80 72.20
C MET A 341 -9.07 9.73 73.03
N ASP A 342 -7.84 9.39 72.64
CA ASP A 342 -6.95 8.63 73.51
C ASP A 342 -6.47 9.55 74.64
N LEU A 343 -7.10 9.46 75.81
CA LEU A 343 -6.70 10.20 77.01
C LEU A 343 -5.42 9.65 77.66
N THR A 344 -4.81 8.60 77.08
CA THR A 344 -3.56 7.98 77.59
C THR A 344 -2.32 8.33 76.77
N GLN A 345 -2.48 8.90 75.56
CA GLN A 345 -1.38 9.50 74.79
C GLN A 345 -1.17 10.97 75.16
N GLY A 346 -0.71 11.20 76.39
CA GLY A 346 0.08 12.38 76.71
C GLY A 346 1.55 12.06 76.43
N GLY A 347 2.07 12.51 75.30
CA GLY A 347 3.50 12.39 74.96
C GLY A 347 3.77 11.43 73.81
N SER A 348 3.63 11.91 72.58
CA SER A 348 4.28 11.31 71.41
C SER A 348 5.43 12.22 71.02
N ASP A 349 6.64 11.75 71.29
CA ASP A 349 7.98 12.34 71.16
C ASP A 349 8.38 12.83 69.73
N GLU A 350 7.42 13.20 68.86
CA GLU A 350 7.70 13.66 67.48
C GLU A 350 7.18 15.08 67.20
N TRP A 351 6.44 15.70 68.13
CA TRP A 351 5.98 17.10 68.01
C TRP A 351 6.85 18.10 68.78
N ASP A 352 7.87 17.63 69.49
CA ASP A 352 8.73 18.49 70.33
C ASP A 352 9.68 19.37 69.50
N GLU A 353 9.75 19.19 68.17
CA GLU A 353 10.72 19.91 67.34
C GLU A 353 10.15 21.10 66.53
N HIS A 354 8.89 21.10 66.05
CA HIS A 354 8.49 22.11 65.03
C HIS A 354 7.09 22.75 65.10
N VAL A 355 6.20 22.45 66.06
CA VAL A 355 4.95 23.25 66.23
C VAL A 355 4.51 23.36 67.69
N GLU A 356 5.43 23.61 68.62
CA GLU A 356 5.10 24.70 69.54
C GLU A 356 5.43 25.99 68.77
N PRO A 357 4.59 27.05 68.79
CA PRO A 357 5.19 28.37 68.87
C PRO A 357 6.00 28.27 70.14
N ARG A 358 7.29 27.88 70.01
CA ARG A 358 8.22 27.89 71.10
C ARG A 358 8.07 29.31 71.58
N LEU A 359 7.35 29.49 72.68
CA LEU A 359 7.37 30.73 73.40
C LEU A 359 8.85 30.82 73.65
N GLU A 360 9.53 31.66 72.88
CA GLU A 360 10.86 32.06 73.21
C GLU A 360 10.66 32.52 74.63
N THR A 361 11.05 31.66 75.58
CA THR A 361 11.07 32.03 76.96
C THR A 361 12.08 33.13 76.93
N LEU A 362 11.56 34.36 76.85
CA LEU A 362 12.32 35.58 76.90
C LEU A 362 13.24 35.35 78.07
N LYS A 363 14.52 35.07 77.76
CA LYS A 363 15.50 35.04 78.82
C LYS A 363 15.39 36.42 79.40
N LYS A 364 14.93 36.47 80.65
CA LYS A 364 14.89 37.65 81.49
C LYS A 364 16.32 38.18 81.63
N ASN A 365 16.86 38.78 80.58
CA ASN A 365 17.79 39.88 80.72
C ASN A 365 16.88 41.09 80.63
N TRP A 366 16.12 41.34 81.71
CA TRP A 366 15.55 42.67 81.86
C TRP A 366 16.75 43.58 81.97
N THR A 367 16.98 44.39 80.93
CA THR A 367 17.48 45.71 81.23
C THR A 367 16.39 46.35 82.09
N GLU A 368 16.75 46.86 83.27
CA GLU A 368 15.79 47.42 84.23
C GLU A 368 15.10 48.69 83.70
N ASP A 369 15.48 49.16 82.52
CA ASP A 369 14.87 50.27 81.80
C ASP A 369 13.62 49.79 81.02
N PRO A 370 12.41 50.25 81.39
CA PRO A 370 11.16 49.86 80.75
C PRO A 370 11.12 50.15 79.25
N ASP A 371 11.81 51.20 78.80
CA ASP A 371 11.81 51.63 77.41
C ASP A 371 12.63 50.68 76.51
N GLU A 372 13.72 50.12 77.03
CA GLU A 372 14.57 49.16 76.29
C GLU A 372 13.92 47.77 76.21
N ALA A 373 13.20 47.36 77.27
CA ALA A 373 12.43 46.12 77.27
C ALA A 373 11.25 46.17 76.29
N ALA A 374 10.55 47.31 76.22
CA ALA A 374 9.47 47.53 75.25
C ALA A 374 10.00 47.46 73.81
N LYS A 375 11.14 48.12 73.54
CA LYS A 375 11.78 48.10 72.22
C LYS A 375 12.22 46.70 71.79
N THR A 376 12.77 45.91 72.72
CA THR A 376 13.19 44.53 72.43
C THR A 376 12.00 43.62 72.09
N LEU A 377 10.87 43.78 72.79
CA LEU A 377 9.64 43.04 72.47
C LEU A 377 9.09 43.44 71.10
N GLU A 378 9.08 44.74 70.79
CA GLU A 378 8.64 45.25 69.49
C GLU A 378 9.52 44.71 68.35
N ASP A 379 10.85 44.67 68.52
CA ASP A 379 11.79 44.10 67.54
C ASP A 379 11.56 42.59 67.31
N ILE A 380 11.21 41.83 68.36
CA ILE A 380 10.87 40.40 68.25
C ILE A 380 9.55 40.23 67.49
N PHE A 381 8.51 41.01 67.83
CA PHE A 381 7.24 40.96 67.11
C PHE A 381 7.40 41.35 65.64
N ASP A 382 8.17 42.39 65.34
CA ASP A 382 8.49 42.82 63.97
C ASP A 382 9.29 41.75 63.21
N GLY A 383 10.20 41.04 63.88
CA GLY A 383 10.92 39.89 63.31
C GLY A 383 9.96 38.78 62.90
N VAL A 384 9.07 38.37 63.81
CA VAL A 384 8.06 37.33 63.57
C VAL A 384 7.11 37.72 62.44
N VAL A 385 6.62 38.97 62.42
CA VAL A 385 5.73 39.47 61.37
C VAL A 385 6.45 39.48 60.02
N ARG A 386 7.71 39.95 59.97
CA ARG A 386 8.51 40.00 58.75
C ARG A 386 8.77 38.62 58.18
N ASP A 387 9.12 37.64 59.01
CA ASP A 387 9.37 36.27 58.57
C ASP A 387 8.07 35.59 58.13
N ARG A 388 6.94 35.88 58.78
CA ARG A 388 5.62 35.44 58.31
C ARG A 388 5.26 36.04 56.95
N LEU A 389 5.58 37.30 56.70
CA LEU A 389 5.34 37.96 55.41
C LEU A 389 6.24 37.40 54.30
N LYS A 390 7.52 37.10 54.59
CA LYS A 390 8.42 36.43 53.64
C LYS A 390 7.88 35.04 53.26
N GLU A 391 7.41 34.28 54.25
CA GLU A 391 6.82 32.96 54.01
C GLU A 391 5.58 33.06 53.11
N ILE A 392 4.71 34.05 53.36
CA ILE A 392 3.56 34.31 52.48
C ILE A 392 4.05 34.62 51.05
N LEU A 393 5.01 35.53 50.87
CA LEU A 393 5.56 35.85 49.55
C LEU A 393 6.13 34.63 48.84
N HIS A 394 6.86 33.77 49.56
CA HIS A 394 7.42 32.55 48.99
C HIS A 394 6.32 31.58 48.51
N GLN A 395 5.24 31.43 49.28
CA GLN A 395 4.08 30.63 48.87
C GLN A 395 3.39 31.20 47.61
N TYR A 396 3.31 32.53 47.49
CA TYR A 396 2.79 33.18 46.29
C TYR A 396 3.69 32.93 45.07
N GLU A 397 5.01 33.06 45.21
CA GLU A 397 5.96 32.77 44.12
C GLU A 397 5.90 31.30 43.69
N LEU A 398 5.80 30.36 44.64
CA LEU A 398 5.69 28.93 44.35
C LEU A 398 4.37 28.62 43.60
N ARG A 399 3.27 29.23 44.04
CA ARG A 399 1.97 29.14 43.36
C ARG A 399 2.04 29.69 41.94
N GLU A 400 2.71 30.83 41.74
CA GLU A 400 2.85 31.47 40.43
C GLU A 400 3.67 30.59 39.47
N ARG A 401 4.78 30.01 39.94
CA ARG A 401 5.55 29.02 39.16
C ARG A 401 4.74 27.77 38.82
N HIS A 402 3.94 27.27 39.76
CA HIS A 402 3.07 26.13 39.48
C HIS A 402 2.05 26.45 38.38
N PHE A 403 1.40 27.62 38.45
CA PHE A 403 0.48 28.05 37.40
C PHE A 403 1.17 28.23 36.05
N GLU A 404 2.37 28.81 36.02
CA GLU A 404 3.13 28.96 34.77
C GLU A 404 3.42 27.60 34.12
N CYS A 405 3.81 26.59 34.90
CA CYS A 405 4.00 25.22 34.42
C CYS A 405 2.72 24.59 33.88
N VAL A 406 1.59 24.76 34.59
CA VAL A 406 0.28 24.25 34.16
C VAL A 406 -0.17 24.92 32.87
N ILE A 407 -0.04 26.25 32.77
CA ILE A 407 -0.38 27.02 31.58
C ILE A 407 0.48 26.57 30.40
N ARG A 408 1.81 26.50 30.57
CA ARG A 408 2.74 26.03 29.52
C ARG A 408 2.38 24.61 29.03
N SER A 409 2.05 23.70 29.95
CA SER A 409 1.61 22.35 29.58
C SER A 409 0.32 22.38 28.76
N LYS A 410 -0.64 23.23 29.11
CA LYS A 410 -1.92 23.37 28.39
C LYS A 410 -1.74 24.04 27.03
N GLU A 411 -0.86 25.03 26.91
CA GLU A 411 -0.49 25.65 25.64
C GLU A 411 0.12 24.63 24.67
N LEU A 412 1.02 23.77 25.16
CA LEU A 412 1.60 22.69 24.35
C LEU A 412 0.55 21.66 23.91
N GLU A 413 -0.40 21.30 24.78
CA GLU A 413 -1.51 20.40 24.44
C GLU A 413 -2.40 20.98 23.33
N VAL A 414 -2.70 22.28 23.41
CA VAL A 414 -3.46 23.00 22.38
C VAL A 414 -2.69 23.08 21.07
N LEU A 415 -1.39 23.41 21.11
CA LEU A 415 -0.54 23.46 19.92
C LEU A 415 -0.45 22.10 19.22
N LEU A 416 -0.25 21.02 19.98
CA LEU A 416 -0.22 19.66 19.45
C LEU A 416 -1.56 19.27 18.81
N SER A 417 -2.67 19.59 19.47
CA SER A 417 -4.02 19.31 18.96
C SER A 417 -4.29 20.08 17.67
N ARG A 418 -3.86 21.35 17.60
CA ARG A 418 -3.97 22.18 16.40
C ARG A 418 -3.12 21.68 15.25
N ALA A 419 -1.89 21.23 15.52
CA ALA A 419 -1.00 20.65 14.52
C ALA A 419 -1.61 19.37 13.91
N ARG A 420 -2.11 18.45 14.75
CA ARG A 420 -2.80 17.22 14.28
C ARG A 420 -4.04 17.52 13.44
N ALA A 421 -4.83 18.51 13.86
CA ALA A 421 -6.01 18.92 13.10
C ALA A 421 -5.65 19.51 11.74
N ALA A 422 -4.57 20.30 11.67
CA ALA A 422 -4.06 20.87 10.42
C ALA A 422 -3.52 19.78 9.47
N GLU A 423 -2.75 18.82 9.99
CA GLU A 423 -2.24 17.67 9.23
C GLU A 423 -3.39 16.82 8.67
N GLN A 424 -4.38 16.48 9.50
CA GLN A 424 -5.55 15.71 9.05
C GLN A 424 -6.36 16.45 7.98
N LYS A 425 -6.48 17.78 8.12
CA LYS A 425 -7.15 18.63 7.12
C LYS A 425 -6.38 18.62 5.80
N GLN A 426 -5.05 18.75 5.83
CA GLN A 426 -4.21 18.71 4.64
C GLN A 426 -4.34 17.38 3.88
N LEU A 427 -4.31 16.26 4.60
CA LEU A 427 -4.52 14.93 4.00
C LEU A 427 -5.91 14.78 3.38
N CYS A 428 -6.95 15.28 4.06
CA CYS A 428 -8.31 15.29 3.53
C CYS A 428 -8.42 16.14 2.25
N GLU A 429 -7.78 17.31 2.23
CA GLU A 429 -7.76 18.20 1.07
C GLU A 429 -7.00 17.57 -0.11
N SER A 430 -5.87 16.90 0.13
CA SER A 430 -5.13 16.21 -0.94
C SER A 430 -5.91 15.03 -1.53
N GLU A 431 -6.55 14.23 -0.67
CA GLU A 431 -7.39 13.12 -1.12
C GLU A 431 -8.64 13.63 -1.88
N LYS A 432 -9.24 14.73 -1.41
CA LYS A 432 -10.34 15.37 -2.13
C LYS A 432 -9.90 15.87 -3.50
N GLN A 433 -8.76 16.54 -3.61
CA GLN A 433 -8.23 17.00 -4.90
C GLN A 433 -7.98 15.83 -5.87
N ARG A 434 -7.41 14.72 -5.35
CA ARG A 434 -7.23 13.50 -6.14
C ARG A 434 -8.57 12.90 -6.59
N ALA A 435 -9.57 12.87 -5.72
CA ALA A 435 -10.90 12.40 -6.06
C ALA A 435 -11.58 13.28 -7.12
N ASP A 436 -11.44 14.60 -7.00
CA ASP A 436 -11.97 15.57 -7.97
C ASP A 436 -11.32 15.39 -9.35
N GLN A 437 -9.99 15.22 -9.41
CA GLN A 437 -9.26 14.93 -10.66
C GLN A 437 -9.70 13.62 -11.31
N LEU A 438 -9.84 12.54 -10.53
CA LEU A 438 -10.32 11.26 -11.03
C LEU A 438 -11.76 11.36 -11.54
N ASN A 439 -12.61 12.14 -10.87
CA ASN A 439 -13.98 12.37 -11.31
C ASN A 439 -14.03 13.17 -12.63
N GLU A 440 -13.16 14.17 -12.79
CA GLU A 440 -12.99 14.89 -14.06
C GLU A 440 -12.52 13.96 -15.19
N GLU A 441 -11.55 13.08 -14.92
CA GLU A 441 -11.08 12.07 -15.88
C GLU A 441 -12.19 11.10 -16.27
N VAL A 442 -12.96 10.61 -15.30
CA VAL A 442 -14.13 9.75 -15.55
C VAL A 442 -15.17 10.48 -16.39
N GLN A 443 -15.44 11.76 -16.13
CA GLN A 443 -16.36 12.55 -16.94
C GLN A 443 -15.85 12.74 -18.38
N MET A 444 -14.54 13.01 -18.54
CA MET A 444 -13.88 13.08 -19.85
C MET A 444 -14.04 11.77 -20.63
N LEU A 445 -13.67 10.64 -20.03
CA LEU A 445 -13.78 9.32 -20.65
C LEU A 445 -15.23 8.96 -21.00
N ARG A 446 -16.21 9.38 -20.17
CA ARG A 446 -17.63 9.22 -20.49
C ARG A 446 -18.04 10.03 -21.72
N ARG A 447 -17.60 11.29 -21.83
CA ARG A 447 -17.85 12.12 -23.02
C ARG A 447 -17.22 11.50 -24.27
N GLU A 448 -15.96 11.06 -24.19
CA GLU A 448 -15.29 10.39 -25.32
C GLU A 448 -16.00 9.09 -25.73
N LEU A 449 -16.49 8.32 -24.75
CA LEU A 449 -17.28 7.12 -25.00
C LEU A 449 -18.59 7.46 -25.73
N ASP A 450 -19.29 8.50 -25.29
CA ASP A 450 -20.55 8.92 -25.90
C ASP A 450 -20.34 9.50 -27.31
N GLU A 451 -19.27 10.27 -27.54
CA GLU A 451 -18.86 10.72 -28.87
C GLU A 451 -18.50 9.56 -29.79
N SER A 452 -17.78 8.56 -29.28
CA SER A 452 -17.44 7.35 -30.02
C SER A 452 -18.68 6.54 -30.39
N LYS A 453 -19.59 6.33 -29.43
CA LYS A 453 -20.89 5.68 -29.66
C LYS A 453 -21.74 6.44 -30.68
N GLY A 454 -21.82 7.77 -30.56
CA GLY A 454 -22.51 8.61 -31.54
C GLY A 454 -21.89 8.51 -32.92
N GLY A 455 -20.55 8.52 -33.00
CA GLY A 455 -19.82 8.32 -34.23
C GLY A 455 -20.02 6.94 -34.87
N GLN A 456 -20.16 5.88 -34.07
CA GLN A 456 -20.51 4.53 -34.52
C GLN A 456 -21.97 4.46 -34.99
N ALA A 457 -22.90 5.08 -34.27
CA ALA A 457 -24.32 5.13 -34.65
C ALA A 457 -24.50 5.76 -36.03
N VAL A 458 -23.83 6.89 -36.30
CA VAL A 458 -23.85 7.54 -37.63
C VAL A 458 -23.28 6.64 -38.73
N LEU A 459 -22.20 5.90 -38.46
CA LEU A 459 -21.64 4.95 -39.43
C LEU A 459 -22.62 3.80 -39.72
N VAL A 460 -23.29 3.28 -38.68
CA VAL A 460 -24.33 2.26 -38.83
C VAL A 460 -25.49 2.80 -39.66
N GLU A 461 -25.95 4.02 -39.42
CA GLU A 461 -27.02 4.63 -40.23
C GLU A 461 -26.62 4.82 -41.70
N ARG A 462 -25.37 5.26 -41.97
CA ARG A 462 -24.84 5.38 -43.33
C ARG A 462 -24.74 4.03 -44.04
N LEU A 463 -24.28 3.00 -43.33
CA LEU A 463 -24.27 1.62 -43.84
C LEU A 463 -25.69 1.15 -44.17
N LEU A 464 -26.64 1.39 -43.27
CA LEU A 464 -28.05 1.03 -43.47
C LEU A 464 -28.63 1.74 -44.70
N ALA A 465 -28.33 3.03 -44.88
CA ALA A 465 -28.75 3.80 -46.05
C ALA A 465 -28.14 3.26 -47.34
N CYS A 466 -26.84 2.91 -47.33
CA CYS A 466 -26.15 2.30 -48.46
C CYS A 466 -26.77 0.94 -48.83
N CYS A 467 -27.12 0.11 -47.84
CA CYS A 467 -27.82 -1.16 -48.06
C CYS A 467 -29.23 -0.96 -48.64
N LYS A 468 -29.98 0.05 -48.18
CA LYS A 468 -31.30 0.39 -48.75
C LYS A 468 -31.18 0.91 -50.19
N GLU A 469 -30.14 1.68 -50.49
CA GLU A 469 -29.85 2.16 -51.85
C GLU A 469 -29.46 1.00 -52.77
N PHE A 470 -28.67 0.04 -52.28
CA PHE A 470 -28.33 -1.21 -52.99
C PHE A 470 -29.58 -2.01 -53.39
N VAL A 471 -30.56 -2.12 -52.48
CA VAL A 471 -31.82 -2.84 -52.73
C VAL A 471 -32.70 -2.11 -53.76
N SER A 472 -32.63 -0.78 -53.82
CA SER A 472 -33.48 0.03 -54.71
C SER A 472 -32.88 0.32 -56.09
N LYS A 473 -31.54 0.38 -56.25
CA LYS A 473 -30.85 0.60 -57.54
C LYS A 473 -29.51 -0.16 -57.60
N PRO A 474 -29.44 -1.33 -58.25
CA PRO A 474 -28.21 -2.11 -58.36
C PRO A 474 -27.30 -1.53 -59.47
N SER A 475 -26.46 -0.56 -59.11
CA SER A 475 -25.42 -0.01 -60.00
C SER A 475 -24.01 -0.34 -59.47
N THR A 476 -23.29 -1.20 -60.18
CA THR A 476 -22.00 -1.79 -59.77
C THR A 476 -20.86 -0.76 -59.64
N GLU A 477 -20.87 0.29 -60.46
CA GLU A 477 -19.81 1.32 -60.46
C GLU A 477 -19.97 2.32 -59.30
N ARG A 478 -21.21 2.75 -59.02
CA ARG A 478 -21.52 3.59 -57.85
C ARG A 478 -21.26 2.85 -56.55
N MET A 479 -21.50 1.54 -56.55
CA MET A 479 -21.27 0.63 -55.42
C MET A 479 -19.79 0.50 -55.04
N GLN A 480 -18.90 0.35 -56.03
CA GLN A 480 -17.45 0.33 -55.77
C GLN A 480 -16.94 1.66 -55.19
N ARG A 481 -17.48 2.80 -55.65
CA ARG A 481 -17.10 4.12 -55.11
C ARG A 481 -17.58 4.31 -53.67
N LEU A 482 -18.79 3.86 -53.33
CA LEU A 482 -19.31 3.91 -51.96
C LEU A 482 -18.52 3.01 -51.00
N PHE A 483 -18.20 1.77 -51.39
CA PHE A 483 -17.36 0.88 -50.57
C PHE A 483 -15.95 1.42 -50.37
N THR A 484 -15.37 2.04 -51.41
CA THR A 484 -14.04 2.66 -51.31
C THR A 484 -14.07 3.86 -50.37
N SER A 485 -15.09 4.72 -50.47
CA SER A 485 -15.27 5.86 -49.58
C SER A 485 -15.52 5.44 -48.12
N LEU A 486 -16.33 4.41 -47.90
CA LEU A 486 -16.62 3.91 -46.55
C LEU A 486 -15.40 3.22 -45.93
N LYS A 487 -14.58 2.55 -46.76
CA LYS A 487 -13.29 1.98 -46.36
C LYS A 487 -12.27 3.06 -46.00
N GLU A 488 -12.16 4.12 -46.79
CA GLU A 488 -11.32 5.29 -46.46
C GLU A 488 -11.78 5.98 -45.18
N GLU A 489 -13.09 6.12 -44.96
CA GLU A 489 -13.65 6.74 -43.74
C GLU A 489 -13.40 5.88 -42.49
N LEU A 490 -13.44 4.54 -42.63
CA LEU A 490 -13.10 3.58 -41.57
C LEU A 490 -11.59 3.57 -41.26
N GLU A 491 -10.73 3.59 -42.28
CA GLU A 491 -9.27 3.64 -42.12
C GLU A 491 -8.84 4.99 -41.50
N ARG A 492 -9.47 6.10 -41.91
CA ARG A 492 -9.18 7.44 -41.37
C ARG A 492 -9.61 7.60 -39.91
N LYS A 493 -10.70 6.96 -39.47
CA LYS A 493 -11.10 6.93 -38.04
C LYS A 493 -10.28 5.92 -37.23
N GLY A 494 -9.84 4.81 -37.83
CA GLY A 494 -8.97 3.81 -37.19
C GLY A 494 -7.54 4.31 -36.92
N THR A 495 -7.08 5.35 -37.63
CA THR A 495 -5.72 5.91 -37.49
C THR A 495 -5.56 7.03 -36.46
N LYS A 496 -6.57 7.37 -35.63
CA LYS A 496 -6.33 8.33 -34.54
C LYS A 496 -5.42 7.66 -33.49
N PRO A 497 -4.17 8.14 -33.30
CA PRO A 497 -3.25 7.52 -32.37
C PRO A 497 -3.74 7.75 -30.94
N LYS A 498 -3.85 6.65 -30.20
CA LYS A 498 -3.98 6.62 -28.75
C LYS A 498 -2.72 7.29 -28.17
N LYS A 499 -2.81 8.58 -27.85
CA LYS A 499 -1.72 9.36 -27.24
C LYS A 499 -2.19 9.87 -25.88
N SER A 500 -2.40 8.94 -24.97
CA SER A 500 -2.53 9.17 -23.53
C SER A 500 -2.62 7.80 -22.86
N ALA A 501 -1.60 7.45 -22.08
CA ALA A 501 -1.61 6.46 -20.97
C ALA A 501 -0.21 5.88 -20.68
N ASP A 502 0.88 6.62 -20.90
CA ASP A 502 2.19 6.21 -20.39
C ASP A 502 3.08 7.44 -20.13
N ASP A 503 2.69 8.25 -19.15
CA ASP A 503 3.58 9.22 -18.48
C ASP A 503 2.89 9.79 -17.23
N THR A 504 2.57 8.95 -16.26
CA THR A 504 2.17 9.41 -14.90
C THR A 504 2.44 8.35 -13.84
N SER A 505 3.65 7.78 -13.87
CA SER A 505 4.17 7.01 -12.73
C SER A 505 5.64 7.35 -12.52
N GLY A 506 5.88 8.41 -11.74
CA GLY A 506 7.22 8.81 -11.31
C GLY A 506 7.24 10.25 -10.80
N GLY A 507 7.08 10.42 -9.48
CA GLY A 507 7.17 11.70 -8.78
C GLY A 507 6.13 11.85 -7.69
#